data_AF-A0A946CGQ7-F1
#
_entry.id   AF-A0A946CGQ7-F1
#
_cell.length_a   1.000
_cell.length_b   1.000
_cell.length_c   1.000
_cell.angle_alpha   90.00
_cell.angle_beta   90.00
_cell.angle_gamma   90.00
#
_symmetry.space_group_name_H-M   'P 1'
#
loop_
_entity.id
_entity.type
_entity.pdbx_description
1 polymer ?
#
loop_
_entity_poly.entity_id
_entity_poly.type
_entity_poly.pdbx_seq_one_letter_code
_entity_poly.pdbx_strand_id
1 'polypeptide(L)'
;TLVMVARYLGLHLDEDWLAVAGKFQNTGSAAGSDMLGLYSSVAREARFNLDRTSDYDHEIVRRSIRGGMPVIVWRRWDRQRDQLHTRISRDFLTGKDQRFERPSEKEMPSKKKRSPLHASVIVGYNDERQEVIFLESWEGMSKPRRMLVNEISHTADLTFSFRP
;
A
#
# COMPACT_ATOMS: atom_id res chain seq x y z
N THR A 1 -4.22 -6.81 2.84
CA THR A 1 -4.06 -5.34 2.92
C THR A 1 -5.30 -4.63 3.46
N LEU A 2 -6.47 -4.71 2.82
CA LEU A 2 -7.67 -3.97 3.28
C LEU A 2 -8.08 -4.29 4.72
N VAL A 3 -7.95 -5.55 5.17
CA VAL A 3 -8.18 -5.95 6.57
C VAL A 3 -7.38 -5.12 7.57
N MET A 4 -6.12 -4.77 7.25
CA MET A 4 -5.27 -3.99 8.15
C MET A 4 -5.86 -2.61 8.41
N VAL A 5 -6.35 -1.96 7.35
CA VAL A 5 -7.01 -0.65 7.48
C VAL A 5 -8.39 -0.80 8.11
N ALA A 6 -9.18 -1.81 7.73
CA ALA A 6 -10.48 -2.05 8.36
C ALA A 6 -10.37 -2.22 9.89
N ARG A 7 -9.39 -2.98 10.36
CA ARG A 7 -9.08 -3.12 11.79
C ARG A 7 -8.65 -1.81 12.43
N TYR A 8 -7.82 -1.02 11.74
CA TYR A 8 -7.46 0.32 12.18
C TYR A 8 -8.68 1.23 12.35
N LEU A 9 -9.69 1.09 11.49
CA LEU A 9 -10.97 1.81 11.57
C LEU A 9 -11.94 1.24 12.62
N GLY A 10 -11.53 0.24 13.41
CA GLY A 10 -12.34 -0.37 14.47
C GLY A 10 -13.22 -1.55 14.04
N LEU A 11 -13.11 -2.02 12.79
CA LEU A 11 -13.84 -3.19 12.33
C LEU A 11 -13.13 -4.49 12.72
N HIS A 12 -13.90 -5.48 13.15
CA HIS A 12 -13.40 -6.81 13.50
C HIS A 12 -13.55 -7.75 12.31
N LEU A 13 -12.76 -7.50 11.26
CA LEU A 13 -12.77 -8.29 10.02
C LEU A 13 -11.51 -9.15 9.90
N ASP A 14 -11.64 -10.26 9.17
CA ASP A 14 -10.53 -11.08 8.71
C ASP A 14 -10.51 -11.16 7.16
N GLU A 15 -9.44 -11.76 6.65
CA GLU A 15 -9.18 -11.89 5.22
C GLU A 15 -10.23 -12.74 4.50
N ASP A 16 -10.76 -13.78 5.16
CA ASP A 16 -11.71 -14.71 4.58
C ASP A 16 -13.09 -14.06 4.40
N TRP A 17 -13.53 -13.28 5.39
CA TRP A 17 -14.78 -12.51 5.31
C TRP A 17 -14.75 -11.52 4.13
N LEU A 18 -13.63 -10.81 3.97
CA LEU A 18 -13.45 -9.89 2.85
C LEU A 18 -13.36 -10.62 1.51
N ALA A 19 -12.72 -11.80 1.44
CA ALA A 19 -12.67 -12.60 0.23
C ALA A 19 -14.06 -13.07 -0.22
N VAL A 20 -14.88 -13.55 0.73
CA VAL A 20 -16.27 -13.95 0.48
C VAL A 20 -17.12 -12.75 0.05
N ALA A 21 -17.05 -11.63 0.76
CA ALA A 21 -17.79 -10.41 0.44
C ALA A 21 -17.40 -9.84 -0.93
N GLY A 22 -16.12 -9.90 -1.29
CA GLY A 22 -15.60 -9.52 -2.61
C GLY A 22 -15.95 -10.50 -3.74
N LYS A 23 -16.66 -11.60 -3.42
CA LYS A 23 -16.99 -12.68 -4.34
C LYS A 23 -15.75 -13.26 -5.03
N PHE A 24 -14.65 -13.35 -4.30
CA PHE A 24 -13.42 -13.91 -4.84
C PHE A 24 -13.63 -15.38 -5.18
N GLN A 25 -13.27 -15.77 -6.40
CA GLN A 25 -13.34 -17.15 -6.84
C GLN A 25 -11.93 -17.64 -7.12
N ASN A 26 -11.57 -18.80 -6.57
CA ASN A 26 -10.26 -19.40 -6.80
C ASN A 26 -10.22 -20.17 -8.15
N THR A 27 -10.56 -19.49 -9.24
CA THR A 27 -10.52 -20.04 -10.61
C THR A 27 -9.19 -19.77 -11.30
N GLY A 28 -8.14 -19.48 -10.53
CA GLY A 28 -6.83 -19.05 -11.04
C GLY A 28 -6.78 -17.57 -11.46
N SER A 29 -7.84 -16.79 -11.20
CA SER A 29 -7.90 -15.37 -11.51
C SER A 29 -8.81 -14.62 -10.52
N ALA A 30 -8.45 -13.39 -10.19
CA ALA A 30 -9.33 -12.47 -9.48
C ALA A 30 -10.38 -11.81 -10.40
N ALA A 31 -10.36 -12.12 -11.71
CA ALA A 31 -11.30 -11.54 -12.68
C ALA A 31 -12.75 -11.85 -12.31
N GLY A 32 -13.59 -10.82 -12.26
CA GLY A 32 -15.00 -10.92 -11.85
C GLY A 32 -15.26 -10.63 -10.37
N SER A 33 -14.22 -10.49 -9.54
CA SER A 33 -14.37 -10.04 -8.14
C SER A 33 -14.62 -8.53 -8.06
N ASP A 34 -15.46 -8.11 -7.10
CA ASP A 34 -15.75 -6.69 -6.86
C ASP A 34 -14.74 -6.09 -5.84
N MET A 35 -13.46 -6.16 -6.19
CA MET A 35 -12.39 -5.68 -5.30
C MET A 35 -12.51 -4.19 -4.98
N LEU A 36 -12.99 -3.36 -5.91
CA LEU A 36 -13.12 -1.91 -5.71
C LEU A 36 -14.36 -1.55 -4.89
N GLY A 37 -15.50 -2.22 -5.14
CA GLY A 37 -16.70 -2.04 -4.32
C GLY A 37 -16.50 -2.45 -2.86
N LEU A 38 -15.58 -3.39 -2.61
CA LEU A 38 -15.22 -3.82 -1.26
C LEU A 38 -14.60 -2.68 -0.42
N TYR A 39 -13.74 -1.83 -1.01
CA TYR A 39 -13.15 -0.70 -0.29
C TYR A 39 -14.23 0.31 0.12
N SER A 40 -15.16 0.60 -0.79
CA SER A 40 -16.28 1.51 -0.51
C SER A 40 -17.20 0.94 0.57
N SER A 41 -17.42 -0.38 0.55
CA SER A 41 -18.23 -1.08 1.57
C SER A 41 -17.57 -1.04 2.94
N VAL A 42 -16.26 -1.27 3.03
CA VAL A 42 -15.50 -1.14 4.29
C VAL A 42 -15.53 0.27 4.82
N ALA A 43 -15.35 1.29 3.96
CA ALA A 43 -15.42 2.69 4.37
C ALA A 43 -16.80 3.01 4.96
N ARG A 44 -17.88 2.65 4.25
CA ARG A 44 -19.26 2.86 4.70
C ARG A 44 -19.56 2.15 6.01
N GLU A 45 -19.15 0.91 6.17
CA GLU A 45 -19.34 0.13 7.41
C GLU A 45 -18.63 0.80 8.59
N ALA A 46 -17.41 1.28 8.37
CA ALA A 46 -16.66 2.03 9.37
C ALA A 46 -17.17 3.47 9.61
N ARG A 47 -18.14 3.95 8.81
CA ARG A 47 -18.64 5.35 8.79
C ARG A 47 -17.58 6.38 8.36
N PHE A 48 -16.76 6.00 7.40
CA PHE A 48 -15.79 6.87 6.74
C PHE A 48 -16.16 7.09 5.27
N ASN A 49 -15.72 8.23 4.72
CA ASN A 49 -15.66 8.47 3.30
C ASN A 49 -14.42 7.80 2.70
N LEU A 50 -14.51 7.39 1.44
CA LEU A 50 -13.38 6.86 0.67
C LEU A 50 -13.05 7.81 -0.48
N ASP A 51 -11.87 8.41 -0.43
CA ASP A 51 -11.29 9.09 -1.59
C ASP A 51 -10.41 8.10 -2.37
N ARG A 52 -10.62 8.03 -3.68
CA ARG A 52 -9.89 7.13 -4.58
C ARG A 52 -9.38 7.92 -5.79
N THR A 53 -8.08 7.94 -5.97
CA THR A 53 -7.42 8.56 -7.13
C THR A 53 -6.69 7.52 -7.98
N SER A 54 -6.43 7.86 -9.25
CA SER A 54 -5.74 7.01 -10.23
C SER A 54 -4.23 7.27 -10.33
N ASP A 55 -3.68 7.90 -9.31
CA ASP A 55 -2.31 8.35 -9.22
C ASP A 55 -1.87 8.36 -7.75
N TYR A 56 -0.65 8.81 -7.51
CA TYR A 56 -0.12 9.04 -6.18
C TYR A 56 0.28 10.50 -6.04
N ASP A 57 -0.33 11.17 -5.07
CA ASP A 57 0.03 12.52 -4.62
C ASP A 57 0.60 12.44 -3.20
N HIS A 58 1.87 12.82 -3.06
CA HIS A 58 2.55 12.75 -1.78
C HIS A 58 1.94 13.69 -0.74
N GLU A 59 1.43 14.86 -1.12
CA GLU A 59 0.82 15.80 -0.18
C GLU A 59 -0.52 15.31 0.34
N ILE A 60 -1.31 14.63 -0.49
CA ILE A 60 -2.55 13.96 -0.02
C ILE A 60 -2.20 12.89 1.01
N VAL A 61 -1.18 12.07 0.75
CA VAL A 61 -0.71 11.05 1.69
C VAL A 61 -0.20 11.68 2.99
N ARG A 62 0.63 12.72 2.92
CA ARG A 62 1.13 13.44 4.10
C ARG A 62 -0.03 13.97 4.96
N ARG A 63 -1.03 14.59 4.34
CA ARG A 63 -2.22 15.10 5.05
C ARG A 63 -3.01 13.97 5.71
N SER A 64 -3.22 12.85 5.01
CA SER A 64 -3.91 11.68 5.55
C SER A 64 -3.19 11.14 6.79
N ILE A 65 -1.88 10.90 6.69
CA ILE A 65 -1.06 10.39 7.80
C ILE A 65 -1.05 11.36 8.98
N ARG A 66 -0.95 12.68 8.75
CA ARG A 66 -1.03 13.69 9.83
C ARG A 66 -2.39 13.71 10.53
N GLY A 67 -3.46 13.39 9.81
CA GLY A 67 -4.79 13.18 10.37
C GLY A 67 -4.97 11.83 11.07
N GLY A 68 -3.91 11.02 11.19
CA GLY A 68 -3.95 9.68 11.76
C GLY A 68 -4.41 8.59 10.78
N MET A 69 -4.71 8.91 9.54
CA MET A 69 -5.35 7.97 8.62
C MET A 69 -4.34 7.28 7.69
N PRO A 70 -4.22 5.94 7.73
CA PRO A 70 -3.38 5.21 6.79
C PRO A 70 -3.94 5.27 5.36
N VAL A 71 -3.07 5.07 4.38
CA VAL A 71 -3.42 5.12 2.96
C VAL A 71 -3.11 3.77 2.31
N ILE A 72 -4.04 3.21 1.54
CA ILE A 72 -3.75 2.02 0.73
C ILE A 72 -3.33 2.48 -0.66
N VAL A 73 -2.25 1.91 -1.20
CA VAL A 73 -1.82 2.14 -2.57
C VAL A 73 -1.77 0.82 -3.32
N TRP A 74 -2.47 0.75 -4.45
CA TRP A 74 -2.26 -0.30 -5.43
C TRP A 74 -1.14 0.13 -6.35
N ARG A 75 -0.06 -0.64 -6.38
CA ARG A 75 1.16 -0.33 -7.11
C ARG A 75 1.68 -1.53 -7.86
N ARG A 76 2.51 -1.24 -8.85
CA ARG A 76 3.32 -2.23 -9.56
C ARG A 76 4.42 -2.73 -8.64
N TRP A 77 4.61 -4.03 -8.65
CA TRP A 77 5.56 -4.72 -7.77
C TRP A 77 6.51 -5.59 -8.59
N ASP A 78 7.74 -5.72 -8.10
CA ASP A 78 8.64 -6.79 -8.50
C ASP A 78 9.45 -7.28 -7.30
N ARG A 79 10.03 -8.47 -7.46
CA ARG A 79 10.80 -9.14 -6.42
C ARG A 79 12.12 -8.45 -6.09
N GLN A 80 12.75 -7.79 -7.05
CA GLN A 80 14.08 -7.18 -6.86
C GLN A 80 13.99 -5.95 -5.96
N ARG A 81 13.00 -5.07 -6.22
CA ARG A 81 12.69 -3.92 -5.38
C ARG A 81 12.22 -4.35 -4.00
N ASP A 82 11.40 -5.40 -3.93
CA ASP A 82 10.93 -5.96 -2.66
C ASP A 82 12.09 -6.39 -1.74
N GLN A 83 13.05 -7.14 -2.29
CA GLN A 83 14.25 -7.56 -1.58
C GLN A 83 15.12 -6.37 -1.12
N LEU A 84 15.19 -5.30 -1.92
CA LEU A 84 15.91 -4.09 -1.55
C LEU A 84 15.22 -3.38 -0.37
N HIS A 85 13.90 -3.20 -0.42
CA HIS A 85 13.14 -2.60 0.68
C HIS A 85 13.31 -3.41 1.96
N THR A 86 13.23 -4.74 1.90
CA THR A 86 13.44 -5.62 3.05
C THR A 86 14.86 -5.46 3.62
N ARG A 87 15.90 -5.46 2.77
CA ARG A 87 17.29 -5.33 3.20
C ARG A 87 17.54 -4.01 3.93
N ILE A 88 17.19 -2.89 3.30
CA ILE A 88 17.39 -1.56 3.88
C ILE A 88 16.59 -1.42 5.18
N SER A 89 15.33 -1.90 5.22
CA SER A 89 14.51 -1.82 6.42
C SER A 89 15.09 -2.64 7.58
N ARG A 90 15.72 -3.79 7.31
CA ARG A 90 16.45 -4.58 8.33
C ARG A 90 17.70 -3.86 8.81
N ASP A 91 18.44 -3.22 7.92
CA ASP A 91 19.64 -2.47 8.28
C ASP A 91 19.31 -1.31 9.25
N PHE A 92 18.17 -0.64 9.07
CA PHE A 92 17.65 0.35 10.04
C PHE A 92 17.39 -0.23 11.43
N LEU A 93 16.85 -1.45 11.53
CA LEU A 93 16.64 -2.12 12.82
C LEU A 93 17.96 -2.41 13.55
N THR A 94 19.06 -2.50 12.80
CA THR A 94 20.43 -2.68 13.35
C THR A 94 21.17 -1.35 13.56
N GLY A 95 20.49 -0.21 13.41
CA GLY A 95 21.07 1.13 13.60
C GLY A 95 21.91 1.63 12.42
N LYS A 96 21.95 0.93 11.29
CA LYS A 96 22.63 1.40 10.09
C LYS A 96 21.78 2.44 9.37
N ASP A 97 22.44 3.48 8.87
CA ASP A 97 21.79 4.56 8.15
C ASP A 97 21.91 4.42 6.62
N GLN A 98 21.36 3.34 6.06
CA GLN A 98 21.36 3.17 4.62
C GLN A 98 20.33 4.09 3.95
N ARG A 99 20.71 4.59 2.77
CA ARG A 99 19.82 5.35 1.89
C ARG A 99 19.52 4.55 0.64
N PHE A 100 18.31 4.73 0.12
CA PHE A 100 17.97 4.23 -1.20
C PHE A 100 18.72 5.03 -2.25
N GLU A 101 19.38 4.34 -3.18
CA GLU A 101 19.74 4.94 -4.45
C GLU A 101 18.47 5.19 -5.27
N ARG A 102 18.42 6.35 -5.94
CA ARG A 102 17.29 6.69 -6.81
C ARG A 102 17.30 5.76 -8.02
N PRO A 103 16.30 4.87 -8.18
CA PRO A 103 16.25 3.99 -9.34
C PRO A 103 15.96 4.78 -10.61
N SER A 104 16.44 4.29 -11.75
CA SER A 104 15.96 4.77 -13.03
C SER A 104 14.53 4.27 -13.28
N GLU A 105 13.74 5.02 -14.05
CA GLU A 105 12.38 4.57 -14.44
C GLU A 105 12.40 3.25 -15.19
N LYS A 106 13.48 2.98 -15.92
CA LYS A 106 13.67 1.71 -16.64
C LYS A 106 13.90 0.53 -15.72
N GLU A 107 14.29 0.72 -14.47
CA GLU A 107 14.46 -0.35 -13.48
C GLU A 107 13.18 -0.61 -12.69
N MET A 108 12.32 0.41 -12.55
CA MET A 108 11.10 0.29 -11.75
C MET A 108 10.04 -0.62 -12.40
N PRO A 109 9.24 -1.33 -11.58
CA PRO A 109 8.13 -2.13 -12.09
C PRO A 109 7.07 -1.21 -12.70
N SER A 110 6.40 -1.66 -13.75
CA SER A 110 5.40 -0.83 -14.43
C SER A 110 4.35 -1.66 -15.17
N LYS A 111 3.23 -1.02 -15.50
CA LYS A 111 2.19 -1.63 -16.34
C LYS A 111 2.73 -2.06 -17.72
N LYS A 112 3.64 -1.27 -18.30
CA LYS A 112 4.29 -1.58 -19.59
C LYS A 112 5.11 -2.87 -19.53
N LYS A 113 5.74 -3.14 -18.39
CA LYS A 113 6.49 -4.38 -18.12
C LYS A 113 5.59 -5.56 -17.69
N ARG A 114 4.28 -5.36 -17.64
CA ARG A 114 3.31 -6.33 -17.09
C ARG A 114 3.67 -6.76 -15.66
N SER A 115 4.29 -5.87 -14.88
CA SER A 115 4.58 -6.13 -13.47
C SER A 115 3.27 -6.39 -12.73
N PRO A 116 3.23 -7.39 -11.84
CA PRO A 116 2.04 -7.72 -11.06
C PRO A 116 1.60 -6.50 -10.23
N LEU A 117 0.29 -6.42 -10.01
CA LEU A 117 -0.30 -5.43 -9.15
C LEU A 117 -0.28 -5.94 -7.71
N HIS A 118 0.03 -5.06 -6.77
CA HIS A 118 0.07 -5.35 -5.35
C HIS A 118 -0.51 -4.18 -4.55
N ALA A 119 -1.03 -4.45 -3.35
CA ALA A 119 -1.59 -3.44 -2.47
C ALA A 119 -0.77 -3.31 -1.18
N SER A 120 -0.24 -2.11 -0.91
CA SER A 120 0.54 -1.78 0.28
C SER A 120 -0.21 -0.77 1.16
N VAL A 121 0.02 -0.77 2.47
CA VAL A 121 -0.52 0.25 3.39
C VAL A 121 0.57 1.24 3.78
N ILE A 122 0.46 2.50 3.38
CA ILE A 122 1.32 3.58 3.89
C ILE A 122 0.82 3.99 5.27
N VAL A 123 1.75 4.01 6.22
CA VAL A 123 1.50 4.33 7.64
C VAL A 123 2.37 5.50 8.14
N GLY A 124 3.27 6.01 7.29
CA GLY A 124 4.17 7.08 7.66
C GLY A 124 4.94 7.63 6.46
N TYR A 125 5.73 8.65 6.70
CA TYR A 125 6.65 9.23 5.71
C TYR A 125 7.86 9.86 6.43
N ASN A 126 8.93 10.10 5.67
CA ASN A 126 10.11 10.84 6.11
C ASN A 126 10.44 11.89 5.05
N ASP A 127 10.21 13.17 5.38
CA ASP A 127 10.40 14.29 4.44
C ASP A 127 11.90 14.49 4.12
N GLU A 128 12.81 14.32 5.09
CA GLU A 128 14.25 14.51 4.88
C GLU A 128 14.85 13.49 3.90
N ARG A 129 14.32 12.27 3.90
CA ARG A 129 14.77 11.16 3.04
C ARG A 129 13.92 10.99 1.79
N GLN A 130 12.81 11.71 1.69
CA GLN A 130 11.81 11.53 0.64
C GLN A 130 11.36 10.07 0.56
N GLU A 131 10.95 9.52 1.70
CA GLU A 131 10.52 8.11 1.84
C GLU A 131 9.08 8.03 2.35
N VAL A 132 8.38 6.97 1.93
CA VAL A 132 7.16 6.51 2.59
C VAL A 132 7.49 5.30 3.47
N ILE A 133 6.78 5.18 4.59
CA ILE A 133 6.82 4.03 5.49
C ILE A 133 5.55 3.23 5.25
N PHE A 134 5.70 1.95 4.90
CA PHE A 134 4.58 1.10 4.51
C PHE A 134 4.64 -0.28 5.13
N LEU A 135 3.50 -0.95 5.15
CA LEU A 135 3.33 -2.34 5.58
C LEU A 135 2.85 -3.20 4.41
N GLU A 136 3.29 -4.45 4.41
CA GLU A 136 2.85 -5.47 3.45
C GLU A 136 2.14 -6.62 4.16
N SER A 137 1.13 -7.19 3.51
CA SER A 137 0.36 -8.30 4.10
C SER A 137 1.14 -9.61 4.20
N TRP A 138 2.25 -9.78 3.45
CA TRP A 138 3.03 -11.02 3.43
C TRP A 138 4.24 -11.04 4.38
N GLU A 139 4.77 -9.88 4.82
CA GLU A 139 6.01 -9.82 5.62
C GLU A 139 5.77 -9.59 7.12
N GLY A 140 4.53 -9.80 7.55
CA GLY A 140 4.05 -9.50 8.90
C GLY A 140 3.48 -8.09 8.99
N MET A 141 2.23 -7.98 9.46
CA MET A 141 1.45 -6.73 9.55
C MET A 141 2.04 -5.66 10.49
N SER A 142 3.20 -5.91 11.10
CA SER A 142 3.82 -5.07 12.13
C SER A 142 5.24 -4.60 11.78
N LYS A 143 5.79 -4.99 10.62
CA LYS A 143 7.17 -4.64 10.24
C LYS A 143 7.17 -3.53 9.19
N PRO A 144 7.32 -2.25 9.58
CA PRO A 144 7.36 -1.15 8.64
C PRO A 144 8.57 -1.27 7.72
N ARG A 145 8.31 -1.11 6.42
CA ARG A 145 9.29 -0.99 5.36
C ARG A 145 9.33 0.41 4.80
N ARG A 146 10.37 0.72 4.05
CA ARG A 146 10.61 2.03 3.43
C ARG A 146 10.79 1.91 1.92
N MET A 147 10.31 2.90 1.19
CA MET A 147 10.61 3.10 -0.23
C MET A 147 10.62 4.60 -0.54
N LEU A 148 11.30 4.98 -1.62
CA LEU A 148 11.33 6.37 -2.04
C LEU A 148 9.95 6.86 -2.51
N VAL A 149 9.66 8.13 -2.27
CA VAL A 149 8.46 8.83 -2.75
C VAL A 149 8.38 8.78 -4.28
N ASN A 150 9.52 8.89 -4.97
CA ASN A 150 9.56 8.78 -6.43
C ASN A 150 9.19 7.38 -6.94
N GLU A 151 9.50 6.32 -6.18
CA GLU A 151 9.25 4.95 -6.56
C GLU A 151 7.76 4.65 -6.44
N ILE A 152 7.14 5.03 -5.33
CA ILE A 152 5.69 4.84 -5.19
C ILE A 152 4.92 5.73 -6.15
N SER A 153 5.37 6.96 -6.40
CA SER A 153 4.76 7.86 -7.39
C SER A 153 4.77 7.28 -8.80
N HIS A 154 5.86 6.61 -9.18
CA HIS A 154 5.97 5.97 -10.49
C HIS A 154 5.17 4.67 -10.59
N THR A 155 5.06 3.93 -9.50
CA THR A 155 4.50 2.57 -9.51
C THR A 155 3.02 2.52 -9.15
N ALA A 156 2.43 3.57 -8.58
CA ALA A 156 1.04 3.60 -8.16
C ALA A 156 0.06 3.63 -9.35
N ASP A 157 -0.95 2.76 -9.28
CA ASP A 157 -2.10 2.72 -10.18
C ASP A 157 -3.35 3.32 -9.51
N LEU A 158 -3.52 3.10 -8.18
CA LEU A 158 -4.63 3.66 -7.39
C LEU A 158 -4.17 4.01 -5.98
N THR A 159 -4.69 5.11 -5.44
CA THR A 159 -4.50 5.52 -4.04
C THR A 159 -5.85 5.63 -3.36
N PHE A 160 -5.97 5.08 -2.15
CA PHE A 160 -7.20 5.02 -1.36
C PHE A 160 -6.97 5.67 0.00
N SER A 161 -7.66 6.78 0.25
CA SER A 161 -7.59 7.52 1.51
C SER A 161 -8.95 7.50 2.21
N PHE A 162 -8.99 7.00 3.44
CA PHE A 162 -10.20 7.02 4.26
C PHE A 162 -10.25 8.34 5.02
N ARG A 163 -11.43 8.98 5.07
CA ARG A 163 -11.64 10.26 5.75
C ARG A 163 -12.87 10.19 6.66
N PRO A 164 -12.81 10.74 7.88
CA PRO A 164 -13.99 10.90 8.72
C PRO A 164 -15.14 11.64 8.00
#